data_AF-A0A2J8LJG9-F1
#
_entry.id   AF-A0A2J8LJG9-F1
#
_cell.length_a   1.000
_cell.length_b   1.000
_cell.length_c   1.000
_cell.angle_alpha   90.00
_cell.angle_beta   90.00
_cell.angle_gamma   90.00
#
_symmetry.space_group_name_H-M   'P 1'
#
loop_
_entity.id
_entity.type
_entity.pdbx_description
1 polymer ?
#
loop_
_entity_poly.entity_id
_entity_poly.type
_entity_poly.pdbx_seq_one_letter_code
_entity_poly.pdbx_strand_id
1 'polypeptide(L)'
;DFETWDSHSPQGRRPETQGPKYCHSSFDAITVDRQQQLYIFKGSHFWEVAADGNVSEPRPLQERWVGLPPNIEAAAVSLNDGDFYFFKA
;
A
#
# COMPACT_ATOMS: atom_id res chain seq x y z
N ASP A 1 -12.31 33.94 -16.08
CA ASP A 1 -13.69 33.61 -15.66
C ASP A 1 -14.00 32.16 -15.94
N PHE A 2 -14.05 31.40 -14.85
CA PHE A 2 -14.17 29.95 -14.77
C PHE A 2 -15.62 29.61 -14.39
N GLU A 3 -16.59 30.02 -15.21
CA GLU A 3 -18.02 29.93 -14.85
C GLU A 3 -18.92 29.35 -15.96
N THR A 4 -18.41 28.65 -16.98
CA THR A 4 -19.31 28.12 -18.04
C THR A 4 -18.89 26.80 -18.66
N TRP A 5 -18.55 25.79 -17.86
CA TRP A 5 -18.64 24.41 -18.35
C TRP A 5 -19.17 23.45 -17.30
N ASP A 6 -20.42 23.70 -16.90
CA ASP A 6 -21.25 22.68 -16.28
C ASP A 6 -22.63 22.76 -16.92
N SER A 7 -22.94 21.84 -17.83
CA SER A 7 -24.28 21.64 -18.36
C SER A 7 -24.40 20.23 -18.96
N HIS A 8 -24.91 19.31 -18.14
CA HIS A 8 -25.53 18.01 -18.48
C HIS A 8 -24.73 16.70 -18.29
N SER A 9 -23.98 16.53 -17.20
CA SER A 9 -23.74 15.16 -16.69
C SER A 9 -24.49 14.93 -15.39
N PRO A 10 -25.64 14.22 -15.41
CA PRO A 10 -26.26 13.73 -14.19
C PRO A 10 -25.52 12.48 -13.73
N GLN A 11 -24.28 12.63 -13.28
CA GLN A 11 -23.62 11.61 -12.46
C GLN A 11 -23.11 12.30 -11.20
N GLY A 12 -23.97 12.25 -10.19
CA GLY A 12 -23.68 12.78 -8.87
C GLY A 12 -22.34 12.29 -8.34
N ARG A 13 -21.70 13.16 -7.56
CA ARG A 13 -20.59 12.89 -6.64
C ARG A 13 -20.38 11.41 -6.39
N ARG A 14 -19.49 10.79 -7.18
CA ARG A 14 -18.95 9.47 -6.87
C ARG A 14 -17.99 9.70 -5.70
N PRO A 15 -18.14 9.01 -4.54
CA PRO A 15 -17.22 9.22 -3.45
C PRO A 15 -15.82 8.82 -3.93
N GLU A 16 -14.87 9.75 -3.91
CA GLU A 16 -13.49 9.55 -4.35
C GLU A 16 -12.67 8.59 -3.47
N THR A 17 -13.30 7.73 -2.67
CA THR A 17 -12.59 6.82 -1.74
C THR A 17 -13.25 5.44 -1.69
N GLN A 18 -13.29 4.73 -2.82
CA GLN A 18 -13.67 3.30 -2.82
C GLN A 18 -12.45 2.35 -2.86
N GLY A 19 -11.24 2.88 -3.01
CA GLY A 19 -10.00 2.10 -3.03
C GLY A 19 -9.22 2.19 -1.70
N PRO A 20 -8.38 1.19 -1.40
CA PRO A 20 -7.41 1.28 -0.31
C PRO A 20 -6.56 2.56 -0.44
N LYS A 21 -6.18 3.17 0.70
CA LYS A 21 -5.44 4.45 0.69
C LYS A 21 -4.14 4.41 -0.12
N TYR A 22 -3.50 3.25 -0.22
CA TYR A 22 -2.28 3.10 -1.03
C TYR A 22 -2.54 3.24 -2.55
N CYS A 23 -3.77 3.05 -3.04
CA CYS A 23 -4.10 3.26 -4.46
C CYS A 23 -4.14 4.75 -4.86
N HIS A 24 -4.23 5.64 -3.87
CA HIS A 24 -4.40 7.08 -4.05
C HIS A 24 -3.15 7.87 -3.66
N SER A 25 -2.03 7.20 -3.41
CA SER A 25 -0.76 7.81 -2.98
C SER A 25 0.44 7.06 -3.55
N SER A 26 1.65 7.57 -3.32
CA SER A 26 2.87 6.81 -3.59
C SER A 26 3.07 5.72 -2.54
N PHE A 27 3.98 4.78 -2.81
CA PHE A 27 4.46 3.76 -1.88
C PHE A 27 5.96 3.93 -1.66
N ASP A 28 6.45 3.49 -0.50
CA ASP A 28 7.89 3.49 -0.21
C ASP A 28 8.53 2.19 -0.73
N ALA A 29 7.85 1.04 -0.59
CA ALA A 29 8.30 -0.25 -1.11
C ALA A 29 7.12 -1.21 -1.37
N ILE A 30 7.33 -2.20 -2.24
CA ILE A 30 6.40 -3.33 -2.47
C ILE A 30 7.23 -4.61 -2.54
N THR A 31 6.76 -5.68 -1.88
CA THR A 31 7.30 -7.04 -2.05
C THR A 31 6.18 -8.07 -2.02
N VAL A 32 6.48 -9.29 -2.45
CA VAL A 32 5.57 -10.45 -2.37
C VAL A 32 6.29 -11.58 -1.64
N ASP A 33 5.57 -12.30 -0.78
CA ASP A 33 6.12 -13.48 -0.11
C ASP A 33 5.89 -14.78 -0.92
N ARG A 34 6.31 -15.91 -0.34
CA ARG A 34 6.17 -17.24 -0.96
C ARG A 34 4.73 -17.72 -1.03
N GLN A 35 3.83 -17.16 -0.23
CA GLN A 35 2.40 -17.44 -0.22
C GLN A 35 1.61 -16.53 -1.18
N GLN A 36 2.30 -15.75 -2.04
CA GLN A 36 1.69 -14.76 -2.93
C GLN A 36 0.95 -13.64 -2.19
N GLN A 37 1.29 -13.42 -0.92
CA GLN A 37 0.82 -12.28 -0.14
C GLN A 37 1.65 -11.07 -0.55
N LEU A 38 0.98 -10.04 -1.07
CA LEU A 38 1.64 -8.80 -1.45
C LEU A 38 1.64 -7.84 -0.26
N TYR A 39 2.77 -7.17 -0.06
CA TYR A 39 3.01 -6.20 1.01
C TYR A 39 3.33 -4.85 0.42
N ILE A 40 2.53 -3.84 0.77
CA ILE A 40 2.72 -2.45 0.33
C ILE A 40 3.12 -1.62 1.55
N PHE A 41 4.25 -0.92 1.49
CA PHE A 41 4.79 -0.16 2.60
C PHE A 41 4.66 1.35 2.36
N LYS A 42 4.23 2.08 3.38
CA LYS A 42 4.23 3.56 3.38
C LYS A 42 4.43 4.14 4.78
N GLY A 43 5.47 4.93 4.95
CA GLY A 43 5.86 5.48 6.23
C GLY A 43 6.02 4.37 7.26
N SER A 44 5.34 4.52 8.40
CA SER A 44 5.33 3.55 9.48
C SER A 44 4.26 2.47 9.37
N HIS A 45 3.61 2.34 8.21
CA HIS A 45 2.51 1.40 7.99
C HIS A 45 2.73 0.51 6.77
N PHE A 46 2.01 -0.60 6.73
CA PHE A 46 1.94 -1.48 5.58
C PHE A 46 0.53 -2.06 5.41
N TRP A 47 0.25 -2.55 4.21
CA TRP A 47 -0.96 -3.30 3.87
C TRP A 47 -0.59 -4.69 3.38
N GLU A 48 -1.45 -5.65 3.69
CA GLU A 48 -1.41 -7.01 3.16
C GLU A 48 -2.51 -7.13 2.09
N VAL A 49 -2.12 -7.44 0.85
CA VAL A 49 -3.03 -7.75 -0.27
C VAL A 49 -2.94 -9.23 -0.64
N ALA A 50 -3.99 -9.98 -0.33
CA ALA A 50 -4.07 -11.41 -0.62
C ALA A 50 -4.17 -11.66 -2.14
N ALA A 51 -3.89 -12.90 -2.56
CA ALA A 51 -3.90 -13.28 -3.98
C ALA A 51 -5.27 -13.12 -4.66
N ASP A 52 -6.37 -13.13 -3.88
CA ASP A 52 -7.73 -12.87 -4.35
C ASP A 52 -8.08 -11.36 -4.43
N GLY A 53 -7.13 -10.49 -4.07
CA GLY A 53 -7.28 -9.04 -4.07
C GLY A 53 -7.87 -8.47 -2.78
N ASN A 54 -8.15 -9.29 -1.75
CA ASN A 54 -8.58 -8.79 -0.45
C ASN A 54 -7.46 -8.02 0.24
N VAL A 55 -7.83 -6.92 0.91
CA VAL A 55 -6.89 -5.94 1.44
C VAL A 55 -7.11 -5.76 2.94
N SER A 56 -6.02 -5.77 3.71
CA SER A 56 -6.08 -5.46 5.14
C SER A 56 -6.29 -3.96 5.41
N GLU A 57 -6.68 -3.60 6.63
CA GLU A 57 -6.43 -2.23 7.13
C GLU A 57 -4.92 -1.96 7.25
N PRO A 58 -4.46 -0.69 7.25
CA PRO A 58 -3.05 -0.38 7.45
C PRO A 58 -2.59 -0.84 8.83
N ARG A 59 -1.50 -1.59 8.86
CA ARG A 59 -0.89 -2.09 10.10
C ARG A 59 0.42 -1.38 10.38
N PRO A 60 0.77 -1.09 11.65
CA PRO A 60 2.07 -0.56 12.00
C PRO A 60 3.21 -1.50 11.61
N LEU A 61 4.23 -0.99 10.91
CA LEU A 61 5.39 -1.74 10.45
C LEU A 61 6.08 -2.50 11.61
N GLN A 62 6.26 -1.80 12.74
CA GLN A 62 6.96 -2.32 13.91
C GLN A 62 6.13 -3.34 14.71
N GLU A 63 4.82 -3.49 14.43
CA GLU A 63 4.01 -4.56 15.02
C GLU A 63 4.41 -5.93 14.47
N ARG A 64 4.74 -6.00 13.17
CA ARG A 64 5.14 -7.24 12.50
C ARG A 64 6.65 -7.45 12.50
N TRP A 65 7.42 -6.39 12.26
CA TRP A 65 8.88 -6.45 12.18
C TRP A 65 9.49 -5.54 13.24
N VAL A 66 9.62 -6.08 14.46
CA VAL A 66 10.20 -5.39 15.61
C VAL A 66 11.64 -4.99 15.31
N GLY A 67 12.01 -3.76 15.66
CA GLY A 67 13.36 -3.23 15.49
C GLY A 67 13.60 -2.56 14.13
N LEU A 68 12.65 -2.62 13.18
CA LEU A 68 12.75 -1.81 11.98
C LEU A 68 12.63 -0.32 12.28
N PRO A 69 13.31 0.54 11.50
CA PRO A 69 13.11 1.98 11.56
C PRO A 69 11.66 2.36 11.21
N PRO A 70 11.22 3.61 11.47
CA PRO A 70 9.83 4.03 11.24
C PRO A 70 9.37 4.01 9.77
N ASN A 71 10.27 3.82 8.81
CA ASN A 71 9.97 3.65 7.39
C ASN A 71 11.16 2.96 6.71
N ILE A 72 10.94 2.38 5.54
CA ILE A 72 11.94 1.68 4.71
C ILE A 72 11.97 2.28 3.31
N GLU A 73 12.98 1.94 2.51
CA GLU A 73 13.12 2.42 1.12
C GLU A 73 12.99 1.30 0.10
N ALA A 74 13.31 0.06 0.50
CA ALA A 74 13.04 -1.12 -0.31
C ALA A 74 12.79 -2.33 0.61
N ALA A 75 12.09 -3.32 0.05
CA ALA A 75 11.91 -4.63 0.67
C ALA A 75 12.08 -5.71 -0.39
N ALA A 76 12.60 -6.87 0.02
CA ALA A 76 12.67 -8.07 -0.81
C ALA A 76 12.41 -9.30 0.06
N VAL A 77 11.86 -10.34 -0.55
CA VAL A 77 11.72 -11.65 0.11
C VAL A 77 12.61 -12.66 -0.59
N SER A 78 13.37 -13.43 0.18
CA SER A 78 14.14 -14.55 -0.35
C SER A 78 13.21 -15.70 -0.72
N LEU A 79 13.34 -16.20 -1.94
CA LEU A 79 12.54 -17.34 -2.41
C LEU A 79 12.98 -18.68 -1.79
N ASN A 80 14.18 -18.73 -1.21
CA ASN A 80 14.74 -19.96 -0.65
C ASN A 80 14.16 -20.28 0.72
N ASP A 81 14.26 -19.34 1.66
CA ASP A 81 13.83 -19.45 3.05
C ASP A 81 12.51 -18.71 3.32
N GLY A 82 12.21 -17.64 2.59
CA GLY A 82 11.04 -16.78 2.82
C GLY A 82 11.35 -15.58 3.70
N ASP A 83 12.62 -15.32 3.99
CA ASP A 83 13.02 -14.23 4.88
C ASP A 83 12.83 -12.86 4.19
N PHE A 84 12.38 -11.88 4.99
CA PHE A 84 12.23 -10.50 4.56
C PHE A 84 13.53 -9.72 4.78
N TYR A 85 13.95 -9.01 3.75
CA TYR A 85 15.07 -8.08 3.77
C TYR A 85 14.56 -6.67 3.56
N PHE A 86 15.04 -5.75 4.40
CA PHE A 86 14.64 -4.35 4.39
C PHE A 86 15.87 -3.46 4.18
N PHE A 87 15.70 -2.42 3.37
CA PHE A 87 16.77 -1.48 3.04
C PHE A 87 16.41 -0.09 3.53
N LYS A 88 17.39 0.58 4.13
CA LYS A 88 17.31 1.97 4.55
C LYS A 88 18.71 2.61 4.49
N ALA A 89 18.81 3.78 3.89
CA ALA A 89 19.99 4.65 3.91
C ALA A 89 20.09 5.50 5.19
#